data_AF-A0A1V3XV41-F1
#
_entry.id   AF-A0A1V3XV41-F1
#
_cell.length_a   1.000
_cell.length_b   1.000
_cell.length_c   1.000
_cell.angle_alpha   90.00
_cell.angle_beta   90.00
_cell.angle_gamma   90.00
#
_symmetry.space_group_name_H-M   'P 1'
#
loop_
_entity.id
_entity.type
_entity.pdbx_description
1 polymer ?
#
loop_
_entity_poly.entity_id
_entity_poly.type
_entity_poly.pdbx_seq_one_letter_code
_entity_poly.pdbx_strand_id
1 'polypeptide(L)'
;MMVAMSTDSTSTATTCWSATTTPLSWWVLPDAAAGGAIAAGGLYTATEFDVRAFDPLRPSLVEMGRAAVRDGHRNGAVVLLMWAGILAYLDRCDYDYVTGCVSVPVDSGDDVPGCQLRGVRDFVLARHAAPYRVHPYRAVRIGGKALDDIAPPRRATLPPLMRGYLRLGAQVCGEPATTPPSVSVISACC
;
A
#
# COMPACT_ATOMS: atom_id res chain seq x y z
N MET A 1 -10.61 -25.29 -3.92
CA MET A 1 -9.20 -24.91 -4.14
C MET A 1 -8.62 -24.63 -2.76
N MET A 2 -7.96 -25.64 -2.21
CA MET A 2 -7.61 -25.75 -0.80
C MET A 2 -6.25 -25.07 -0.58
N VAL A 3 -6.19 -24.04 0.25
CA VAL A 3 -4.92 -23.51 0.75
C VAL A 3 -4.51 -24.40 1.91
N ALA A 4 -3.51 -25.24 1.69
CA ALA A 4 -2.92 -26.04 2.76
C ALA A 4 -2.08 -25.12 3.66
N MET A 5 -2.60 -24.80 4.84
CA MET A 5 -1.82 -24.23 5.92
C MET A 5 -1.02 -25.35 6.59
N SER A 6 0.29 -25.40 6.35
CA SER A 6 1.20 -26.15 7.21
C SER A 6 1.64 -25.21 8.33
N THR A 7 1.12 -25.42 9.54
CA THR A 7 1.64 -24.82 10.76
C THR A 7 2.68 -25.77 11.33
N ASP A 8 3.95 -25.53 11.04
CA ASP A 8 5.02 -26.15 11.82
C ASP A 8 5.38 -25.20 12.97
N SER A 9 4.99 -25.58 14.19
CA SER A 9 5.01 -24.78 15.42
C SER A 9 6.41 -24.53 15.99
N THR A 10 7.46 -24.75 15.20
CA THR A 10 8.84 -24.77 15.69
C THR A 10 9.83 -24.00 14.81
N SER A 11 9.34 -23.28 13.79
CA SER A 11 10.20 -22.58 12.84
C SER A 11 10.01 -21.07 12.92
N THR A 12 11.05 -20.37 13.37
CA THR A 12 11.19 -18.90 13.39
C THR A 12 11.30 -18.30 11.98
N ALA A 13 10.46 -18.77 11.05
CA ALA A 13 10.71 -18.67 9.62
C ALA A 13 9.94 -17.52 8.96
N THR A 14 10.71 -16.53 8.52
CA THR A 14 10.77 -16.11 7.11
C THR A 14 10.15 -17.18 6.21
N THR A 15 8.85 -17.07 5.92
CA THR A 15 8.24 -17.96 4.95
C THR A 15 8.49 -17.36 3.57
N CYS A 16 9.66 -17.67 3.00
CA CYS A 16 9.98 -17.36 1.62
C CYS A 16 9.12 -18.27 0.71
N TRP A 17 7.94 -17.80 0.32
CA TRP A 17 7.15 -18.46 -0.73
C TRP A 17 7.72 -18.08 -2.10
N SER A 18 8.78 -18.78 -2.52
CA SER A 18 9.10 -18.90 -3.94
C SER A 18 8.25 -20.01 -4.54
N ALA A 19 7.21 -19.65 -5.29
CA ALA A 19 6.46 -20.61 -6.08
C ALA A 19 6.27 -20.07 -7.50
N THR A 20 6.99 -20.64 -8.44
CA THR A 20 6.95 -20.40 -9.89
C THR A 20 5.59 -20.76 -10.53
N THR A 21 4.52 -20.95 -9.76
CA THR A 21 3.24 -21.51 -10.25
C THR A 21 1.98 -20.84 -9.66
N THR A 22 2.10 -19.89 -8.73
CA THR A 22 0.94 -19.13 -8.23
C THR A 22 0.63 -17.94 -9.14
N PRO A 23 -0.65 -17.65 -9.45
CA PRO A 23 -1.06 -16.49 -10.26
C PRO A 23 -0.86 -15.14 -9.54
N LEU A 24 -0.34 -15.18 -8.32
CA LEU A 24 -0.14 -14.09 -7.39
C LEU A 24 1.26 -14.22 -6.75
N SER A 25 2.05 -13.16 -6.82
CA SER A 25 3.21 -12.96 -5.96
C SER A 25 2.98 -11.71 -5.09
N TRP A 26 3.13 -11.85 -3.78
CA TRP A 26 3.08 -10.76 -2.81
C TRP A 26 3.83 -11.17 -1.54
N TRP A 27 4.27 -10.18 -0.77
CA TRP A 27 4.95 -10.38 0.50
C TRP A 27 4.23 -9.58 1.59
N VAL A 28 4.10 -10.18 2.77
CA VAL A 28 3.64 -9.52 3.98
C VAL A 28 4.81 -9.53 4.95
N LEU A 29 5.24 -8.34 5.34
CA LEU A 29 6.44 -8.13 6.14
C LEU A 29 6.03 -7.56 7.49
N PRO A 30 6.08 -8.35 8.58
CA PRO A 30 5.93 -7.80 9.91
C PRO A 30 7.11 -6.88 10.25
N ASP A 31 6.83 -5.67 10.75
CA ASP A 31 7.90 -4.74 11.17
C ASP A 31 8.53 -5.17 12.51
N ALA A 32 7.72 -5.75 13.41
CA ALA A 32 8.16 -6.23 14.72
C ALA A 32 9.14 -7.42 14.65
N ALA A 33 9.02 -8.27 13.64
CA ALA A 33 10.00 -9.32 13.42
C ALA A 33 11.19 -8.69 12.69
N ALA A 34 12.18 -8.22 13.46
CA ALA A 34 13.44 -7.72 12.94
C ALA A 34 13.98 -8.61 11.80
N GLY A 35 13.81 -9.94 11.87
CA GLY A 35 14.21 -10.86 10.80
C GLY A 35 13.50 -10.68 9.44
N GLY A 36 12.20 -10.37 9.41
CA GLY A 36 11.40 -10.28 8.18
C GLY A 36 11.66 -8.99 7.40
N ALA A 37 11.56 -7.84 8.08
CA ALA A 37 11.89 -6.55 7.48
C ALA A 37 13.39 -6.47 7.13
N ILE A 38 14.31 -6.92 7.99
CA ILE A 38 15.77 -6.91 7.67
C ILE A 38 16.09 -7.82 6.49
N ALA A 39 15.51 -9.03 6.41
CA ALA A 39 15.73 -9.93 5.27
C ALA A 39 15.22 -9.34 3.94
N ALA A 40 14.22 -8.45 3.99
CA ALA A 40 13.67 -7.75 2.83
C ALA A 40 14.36 -6.40 2.52
N GLY A 41 15.32 -5.96 3.33
CA GLY A 41 15.99 -4.65 3.20
C GLY A 41 15.23 -3.48 3.83
N GLY A 42 14.25 -3.75 4.70
CA GLY A 42 13.37 -2.78 5.37
C GLY A 42 11.97 -2.71 4.77
N LEU A 43 11.11 -1.91 5.40
CA LEU A 43 9.81 -1.53 4.85
C LEU A 43 10.01 -0.69 3.58
N TYR A 44 9.32 -1.01 2.48
CA TYR A 44 9.34 -0.17 1.28
C TYR A 44 8.87 1.25 1.61
N THR A 45 7.83 1.37 2.46
CA THR A 45 7.29 2.66 2.90
C THR A 45 8.36 3.52 3.59
N ALA A 46 9.27 2.90 4.34
CA ALA A 46 10.37 3.60 5.02
C ALA A 46 11.48 4.09 4.06
N THR A 47 11.50 3.60 2.81
CA THR A 47 12.44 4.10 1.78
C THR A 47 11.92 5.37 1.10
N GLU A 48 10.60 5.56 1.06
CA GLU A 48 9.94 6.67 0.37
C GLU A 48 9.48 7.77 1.33
N PHE A 49 9.25 7.43 2.60
CA PHE A 49 8.66 8.31 3.61
C PHE A 49 9.35 8.20 4.97
N ASP A 50 9.29 9.31 5.71
CA ASP A 50 9.55 9.33 7.14
C ASP A 50 8.36 8.72 7.88
N VAL A 51 8.55 7.48 8.35
CA VAL A 51 7.54 6.65 8.99
C VAL A 51 7.66 6.61 10.52
N ARG A 52 8.39 7.55 11.14
CA ARG A 52 8.54 7.59 12.61
C ARG A 52 7.20 7.66 13.36
N ALA A 53 6.17 8.23 12.74
CA ALA A 53 4.82 8.24 13.29
C ALA A 53 4.21 6.82 13.49
N PHE A 54 4.77 5.79 12.85
CA PHE A 54 4.36 4.40 13.04
C PHE A 54 5.08 3.71 14.18
N ASP A 55 6.07 4.34 14.83
CA ASP A 55 6.83 3.73 15.95
C ASP A 55 5.92 3.11 17.04
N PRO A 56 4.79 3.73 17.45
CA PRO A 56 3.85 3.11 18.39
C PRO A 56 3.10 1.88 17.85
N LEU A 57 2.97 1.77 16.53
CA LEU A 57 2.23 0.71 15.83
C LEU A 57 3.11 -0.50 15.51
N ARG A 58 4.44 -0.31 15.42
CA ARG A 58 5.39 -1.33 14.96
C ARG A 58 5.20 -2.73 15.55
N PRO A 59 4.91 -2.90 16.86
CA PRO A 59 4.74 -4.23 17.44
C PRO A 59 3.66 -5.06 16.75
N SER A 60 2.61 -4.40 16.25
CA SER A 60 1.48 -5.04 15.59
C SER A 60 1.24 -4.53 14.15
N LEU A 61 2.26 -3.94 13.52
CA LEU A 61 2.22 -3.43 12.15
C LEU A 61 2.84 -4.39 11.13
N VAL A 62 2.13 -4.58 10.03
CA VAL A 62 2.57 -5.33 8.86
C VAL A 62 2.60 -4.43 7.64
N GLU A 63 3.65 -4.49 6.82
CA GLU A 63 3.61 -3.91 5.48
C GLU A 63 3.19 -4.95 4.45
N MET A 64 2.18 -4.59 3.66
CA MET A 64 1.81 -5.28 2.45
C MET A 64 2.29 -4.48 1.23
N GLY A 65 3.12 -5.11 0.41
CA GLY A 65 3.67 -4.45 -0.78
C GLY A 65 3.96 -5.41 -1.92
N ARG A 66 4.11 -4.84 -3.13
CA ARG A 66 4.57 -5.54 -4.34
C ARG A 66 3.65 -6.67 -4.83
N ALA A 67 2.36 -6.60 -4.49
CA ALA A 67 1.38 -7.56 -5.00
C ALA A 67 1.21 -7.42 -6.52
N ALA A 68 1.56 -8.47 -7.26
CA ALA A 68 1.39 -8.53 -8.70
C ALA A 68 0.44 -9.67 -9.07
N VAL A 69 -0.60 -9.33 -9.85
CA VAL A 69 -1.52 -10.30 -10.43
C VAL A 69 -1.15 -10.54 -11.88
N ARG A 70 -0.97 -11.81 -12.26
CA ARG A 70 -0.70 -12.21 -13.64
C ARG A 70 -1.73 -11.63 -14.59
N ASP A 71 -1.29 -11.22 -15.77
CA ASP A 71 -2.19 -10.80 -16.83
C ASP A 71 -3.22 -11.90 -17.16
N GLY A 72 -4.46 -11.49 -17.47
CA GLY A 72 -5.62 -12.38 -17.61
C GLY A 72 -6.26 -12.85 -16.28
N HIS A 73 -5.66 -12.56 -15.12
CA HIS A 73 -6.22 -12.89 -13.79
C HIS A 73 -6.59 -11.63 -12.99
N ARG A 74 -6.41 -10.44 -13.57
CA ARG A 74 -6.69 -9.14 -12.94
C ARG A 74 -8.19 -8.89 -12.86
N ASN A 75 -8.84 -9.47 -11.86
CA ASN A 75 -10.26 -9.28 -11.58
C ASN A 75 -10.51 -9.06 -10.08
N GLY A 76 -11.73 -8.62 -9.75
CA GLY A 76 -12.11 -8.31 -8.37
C GLY A 76 -12.09 -9.52 -7.43
N ALA A 77 -12.35 -10.73 -7.94
CA ALA A 77 -12.34 -11.95 -7.11
C ALA A 77 -10.92 -12.28 -6.62
N VAL A 78 -9.91 -12.08 -7.47
CA VAL A 78 -8.50 -12.28 -7.09
C VAL A 78 -8.07 -11.27 -6.02
N VAL A 79 -8.47 -10.01 -6.15
CA VAL A 79 -8.21 -8.97 -5.13
C VAL A 79 -8.90 -9.31 -3.81
N LEU A 80 -10.14 -9.81 -3.85
CA LEU A 80 -10.89 -10.21 -2.66
C LEU A 80 -10.23 -11.41 -1.96
N LEU A 81 -9.78 -12.41 -2.70
CA LEU A 81 -9.07 -13.57 -2.16
C LEU A 81 -7.75 -13.17 -1.50
N MET A 82 -7.01 -12.26 -2.11
CA MET A 82 -5.79 -11.69 -1.52
C MET A 82 -6.11 -11.00 -0.19
N TRP A 83 -7.14 -10.16 -0.13
CA TRP A 83 -7.58 -9.50 1.10
C TRP A 83 -8.02 -10.49 2.18
N ALA A 84 -8.78 -11.52 1.82
CA ALA A 84 -9.17 -12.57 2.76
C ALA A 84 -7.94 -13.27 3.37
N GLY A 85 -6.91 -13.54 2.57
CA GLY A 85 -5.65 -14.11 3.05
C GLY A 85 -4.88 -13.20 4.00
N ILE A 86 -4.84 -11.89 3.71
CA ILE A 86 -4.20 -10.89 4.57
C ILE A 86 -4.92 -10.79 5.90
N LEU A 87 -6.25 -10.63 5.88
CA LEU A 87 -7.03 -10.52 7.11
C LEU A 87 -6.92 -11.79 7.97
N ALA A 88 -6.92 -12.98 7.36
CA ALA A 88 -6.68 -14.23 8.07
C ALA A 88 -5.25 -14.34 8.65
N TYR A 89 -4.26 -13.74 7.97
CA TYR A 89 -2.90 -13.66 8.51
C TYR A 89 -2.82 -12.72 9.70
N LEU A 90 -3.41 -11.52 9.61
CA LEU A 90 -3.44 -10.54 10.70
C LEU A 90 -4.09 -11.14 11.95
N ASP A 91 -5.28 -11.76 11.79
CA ASP A 91 -6.02 -12.42 12.86
C ASP A 91 -5.22 -13.56 13.51
N ARG A 92 -4.62 -14.44 12.71
CA ARG A 92 -3.87 -15.60 13.23
C ARG A 92 -2.55 -15.23 13.89
N CYS A 93 -1.94 -14.12 13.49
CA CYS A 93 -0.63 -13.69 13.96
C CYS A 93 -0.68 -12.50 14.93
N ASP A 94 -1.87 -12.10 15.36
CA ASP A 94 -2.11 -11.02 16.35
C ASP A 94 -1.50 -9.69 15.90
N TYR A 95 -1.70 -9.34 14.62
CA TYR A 95 -1.36 -8.04 14.06
C TYR A 95 -2.62 -7.19 13.90
N ASP A 96 -2.56 -5.96 14.38
CA ASP A 96 -3.68 -5.04 14.31
C ASP A 96 -3.65 -4.23 13.02
N TYR A 97 -2.46 -3.78 12.60
CA TYR A 97 -2.32 -2.77 11.55
C TYR A 97 -1.68 -3.33 10.28
N VAL A 98 -2.17 -2.88 9.12
CA VAL A 98 -1.51 -3.11 7.83
C VAL A 98 -1.24 -1.81 7.08
N THR A 99 0.00 -1.58 6.68
CA THR A 99 0.40 -0.43 5.85
C THR A 99 0.80 -0.85 4.44
N GLY A 100 0.66 0.06 3.49
CA GLY A 100 1.13 -0.13 2.13
C GLY A 100 1.11 1.15 1.32
N CYS A 101 1.71 1.09 0.14
CA CYS A 101 1.68 2.17 -0.84
C CYS A 101 0.81 1.76 -2.02
N VAL A 102 -0.03 2.69 -2.49
CA VAL A 102 -0.81 2.53 -3.72
C VAL A 102 -0.39 3.60 -4.72
N SER A 103 -0.08 3.19 -5.95
CA SER A 103 0.29 4.12 -6.99
C SER A 103 -0.94 4.76 -7.64
N VAL A 104 -0.86 6.06 -7.90
CA VAL A 104 -1.85 6.83 -8.65
C VAL A 104 -1.19 7.32 -9.94
N PRO A 105 -1.79 7.10 -11.12
CA PRO A 105 -1.22 7.58 -12.37
C PRO A 105 -1.12 9.11 -12.40
N VAL A 106 0.01 9.63 -12.88
CA VAL A 106 0.16 11.08 -13.15
C VAL A 106 -0.61 11.46 -14.40
N ASP A 107 -0.53 10.62 -15.43
CA ASP A 107 -1.21 10.80 -16.71
C ASP A 107 -2.50 9.97 -16.71
N SER A 108 -3.63 10.62 -16.99
CA SER A 108 -4.96 10.02 -16.89
C SER A 108 -5.77 10.25 -18.18
N GLY A 109 -5.15 10.02 -19.34
CA GLY A 109 -5.78 10.27 -20.64
C GLY A 109 -5.72 11.75 -21.02
N ASP A 110 -6.87 12.38 -21.23
CA ASP A 110 -6.99 13.73 -21.81
C ASP A 110 -6.78 14.88 -20.79
N ASP A 111 -6.70 14.55 -19.49
CA ASP A 111 -6.51 15.54 -18.44
C ASP A 111 -5.07 16.08 -18.42
N VAL A 112 -4.91 17.30 -17.91
CA VAL A 112 -3.58 17.87 -17.61
C VAL A 112 -2.82 16.94 -16.67
N PRO A 113 -1.54 16.61 -16.93
CA PRO A 113 -0.73 15.76 -16.05
C PRO A 113 -0.78 16.22 -14.59
N GLY A 114 -1.02 15.27 -13.68
CA GLY A 114 -1.12 15.54 -12.24
C GLY A 114 -2.47 16.08 -11.77
N CYS A 115 -3.39 16.44 -12.67
CA CYS A 115 -4.74 16.91 -12.32
C CYS A 115 -5.50 15.85 -11.51
N GLN A 116 -5.66 14.63 -12.05
CA GLN A 116 -6.33 13.56 -11.31
C GLN A 116 -5.63 13.22 -10.00
N LEU A 117 -4.29 13.20 -9.98
CA LEU A 117 -3.53 12.99 -8.75
C LEU A 117 -3.85 14.05 -7.69
N ARG A 118 -3.92 15.33 -8.07
CA ARG A 118 -4.33 16.42 -7.17
C ARG A 118 -5.72 16.16 -6.60
N GLY A 119 -6.69 15.83 -7.46
CA GLY A 119 -8.05 15.53 -7.03
C GLY A 119 -8.16 14.33 -6.09
N VAL A 120 -7.41 13.25 -6.37
CA VAL A 120 -7.34 12.06 -5.52
C VAL A 120 -6.74 12.42 -4.16
N ARG A 121 -5.61 13.12 -4.15
CA ARG A 121 -4.91 13.58 -2.93
C ARG A 121 -5.80 14.44 -2.05
N ASP A 122 -6.47 15.44 -2.62
CA ASP A 122 -7.39 16.30 -1.89
C ASP A 122 -8.58 15.52 -1.32
N PHE A 123 -9.16 14.60 -2.11
CA PHE A 123 -10.27 13.78 -1.66
C PHE A 123 -9.90 12.91 -0.46
N VAL A 124 -8.77 12.19 -0.56
CA VAL A 124 -8.40 11.21 0.48
C VAL A 124 -7.90 11.88 1.74
N LEU A 125 -7.16 12.98 1.64
CA LEU A 125 -6.72 13.73 2.83
C LEU A 125 -7.87 14.44 3.53
N ALA A 126 -8.92 14.86 2.81
CA ALA A 126 -10.08 15.48 3.43
C ALA A 126 -11.00 14.48 4.13
N ARG A 127 -11.10 13.24 3.64
CA ARG A 127 -12.13 12.27 4.09
C ARG A 127 -11.59 11.05 4.81
N HIS A 128 -10.32 10.74 4.63
CA HIS A 128 -9.71 9.49 5.08
C HIS A 128 -8.35 9.73 5.76
N ALA A 129 -8.02 10.94 6.22
CA ALA A 129 -6.74 11.18 6.88
C ALA A 129 -6.59 10.32 8.15
N ALA A 130 -5.44 9.66 8.27
CA ALA A 130 -5.07 8.90 9.46
C ALA A 130 -4.53 9.84 10.56
N PRO A 131 -4.64 9.46 11.85
CA PRO A 131 -3.97 10.19 12.93
C PRO A 131 -2.43 10.06 12.87
N TYR A 132 -1.92 8.92 12.39
CA TYR A 132 -0.48 8.67 12.23
C TYR A 132 0.01 9.24 10.90
N ARG A 133 0.57 10.45 10.93
CA ARG A 133 0.97 11.19 9.73
C ARG A 133 2.43 10.97 9.37
N VAL A 134 2.68 10.69 8.09
CA VAL A 134 4.00 10.44 7.52
C VAL A 134 4.31 11.47 6.44
N HIS A 135 5.60 11.70 6.20
CA HIS A 135 6.06 12.74 5.28
C HIS A 135 6.94 12.14 4.17
N PRO A 136 6.68 12.45 2.89
CA PRO A 136 7.50 11.94 1.80
C PRO A 136 8.90 12.58 1.86
N TYR A 137 9.95 11.79 1.61
CA TYR A 137 11.29 12.36 1.39
C TYR A 137 11.35 13.17 0.09
N ARG A 138 10.51 12.81 -0.90
CA ARG A 138 10.42 13.46 -2.20
C ARG A 138 8.98 13.83 -2.52
N ALA A 139 8.60 15.06 -2.19
CA ALA A 139 7.31 15.61 -2.55
C ALA A 139 7.07 15.58 -4.06
N VAL A 140 5.80 15.44 -4.46
CA VAL A 140 5.43 15.38 -5.87
C VAL A 140 5.67 16.69 -6.60
N ARG A 141 6.39 16.61 -7.73
CA ARG A 141 6.48 17.69 -8.72
C ARG A 141 6.20 17.18 -10.12
N ILE A 142 5.22 17.77 -10.80
CA ILE A 142 4.85 17.42 -12.19
C ILE A 142 5.20 18.59 -13.10
N GLY A 143 6.05 18.36 -14.10
CA GLY A 143 6.53 19.42 -14.99
C GLY A 143 7.21 20.57 -14.22
N GLY A 144 7.86 20.28 -13.10
CA GLY A 144 8.49 21.28 -12.24
C GLY A 144 7.55 22.05 -11.31
N LYS A 145 6.23 21.82 -11.36
CA LYS A 145 5.23 22.47 -10.49
C LYS A 145 4.88 21.62 -9.28
N ALA A 146 4.55 22.25 -8.15
CA ALA A 146 3.99 21.53 -7.01
C ALA A 146 2.55 21.09 -7.33
N LEU A 147 2.06 20.05 -6.64
CA LEU A 147 0.69 19.56 -6.85
C LEU A 147 -0.36 20.64 -6.52
N ASP A 148 -0.05 21.53 -5.58
CA ASP A 148 -0.90 22.66 -5.19
C ASP A 148 -1.07 23.70 -6.30
N ASP A 149 -0.09 23.81 -7.22
CA ASP A 149 -0.10 24.73 -8.36
C ASP A 149 -0.81 24.15 -9.60
N ILE A 150 -1.32 22.92 -9.50
CA ILE A 150 -2.07 22.25 -10.57
C ILE A 150 -3.55 22.36 -10.26
N ALA A 151 -4.33 22.80 -11.25
CA ALA A 151 -5.77 22.90 -11.12
C ALA A 151 -6.39 21.51 -10.83
N PRO A 152 -7.28 21.40 -9.83
CA PRO A 152 -7.95 20.13 -9.55
C PRO A 152 -8.96 19.80 -10.65
N PRO A 153 -9.30 18.51 -10.83
CA PRO A 153 -10.28 18.10 -11.82
C PRO A 153 -11.68 18.47 -11.32
N ARG A 154 -12.63 18.64 -12.25
CA ARG A 154 -14.05 18.80 -11.89
C ARG A 154 -14.56 17.61 -11.06
N ARG A 155 -14.02 16.41 -11.32
CA ARG A 155 -14.32 15.18 -10.59
C ARG A 155 -13.07 14.32 -10.47
N ALA A 156 -12.65 14.04 -9.24
CA ALA A 156 -11.59 13.09 -8.96
C ALA A 156 -12.06 11.66 -9.23
N THR A 157 -11.25 10.89 -9.96
CA THR A 157 -11.49 9.47 -10.21
C THR A 157 -10.52 8.62 -9.40
N LEU A 158 -11.01 8.05 -8.31
CA LEU A 158 -10.20 7.14 -7.50
C LEU A 158 -9.88 5.86 -8.28
N PRO A 159 -8.60 5.43 -8.34
CA PRO A 159 -8.22 4.14 -8.87
C PRO A 159 -9.03 3.00 -8.21
N PRO A 160 -9.42 1.95 -8.97
CA PRO A 160 -10.25 0.86 -8.43
C PRO A 160 -9.68 0.22 -7.17
N LEU A 161 -8.36 0.03 -7.13
CA LEU A 161 -7.66 -0.59 -5.99
C LEU A 161 -7.75 0.28 -4.73
N MET A 162 -7.40 1.56 -4.84
CA MET A 162 -7.53 2.53 -3.74
C MET A 162 -8.98 2.60 -3.24
N ARG A 163 -9.96 2.60 -4.15
CA ARG A 163 -11.38 2.58 -3.77
C ARG A 163 -11.76 1.34 -2.98
N GLY A 164 -11.18 0.19 -3.30
CA GLY A 164 -11.32 -1.04 -2.53
C GLY A 164 -10.78 -0.87 -1.10
N TYR A 165 -9.59 -0.29 -0.96
CA TYR A 165 -8.94 -0.07 0.33
C TYR A 165 -9.75 0.87 1.23
N LEU A 166 -10.20 2.01 0.69
CA LEU A 166 -11.02 2.97 1.45
C LEU A 166 -12.36 2.37 1.90
N ARG A 167 -12.94 1.42 1.15
CA ARG A 167 -14.16 0.69 1.55
C ARG A 167 -13.91 -0.29 2.70
N LEU A 168 -12.69 -0.80 2.82
CA LEU A 168 -12.25 -1.65 3.92
C LEU A 168 -11.82 -0.85 5.16
N GLY A 169 -11.95 0.49 5.14
CA GLY A 169 -11.62 1.35 6.26
C GLY A 169 -10.21 1.93 6.20
N ALA A 170 -9.49 1.77 5.09
CA ALA A 170 -8.15 2.33 4.97
C ALA A 170 -8.14 3.85 5.12
N GLN A 171 -7.13 4.33 5.83
CA GLN A 171 -6.82 5.72 6.07
C GLN A 171 -5.52 6.11 5.35
N VAL A 172 -5.38 7.38 5.01
CA VAL A 172 -4.25 7.93 4.29
C VAL A 172 -3.36 8.71 5.25
N CYS A 173 -2.10 8.29 5.34
CA CYS A 173 -1.16 8.80 6.33
C CYS A 173 -0.46 10.09 5.89
N GLY A 174 -0.50 10.49 4.62
CA GLY A 174 0.26 11.65 4.20
C GLY A 174 0.12 12.07 2.74
N GLU A 175 0.91 13.08 2.41
CA GLU A 175 1.12 13.55 1.04
C GLU A 175 1.72 12.43 0.17
N PRO A 176 1.46 12.42 -1.16
CA PRO A 176 2.10 11.48 -2.06
C PRO A 176 3.61 11.71 -2.21
N ALA A 177 4.35 10.65 -2.55
CA ALA A 177 5.77 10.69 -2.91
C ALA A 177 5.98 10.43 -4.42
N THR A 178 7.02 11.04 -4.99
CA THR A 178 7.46 10.74 -6.36
C THR A 178 8.35 9.51 -6.40
N THR A 179 8.00 8.51 -7.22
CA THR A 179 8.74 7.25 -7.35
C THR A 179 8.86 6.89 -8.83
N PRO A 180 10.00 7.05 -9.53
CA PRO A 180 10.06 6.83 -10.98
C PRO A 180 9.52 5.45 -11.39
N PRO A 181 8.58 5.30 -12.35
CA PRO A 181 7.90 6.30 -13.19
C PRO A 181 6.50 6.76 -12.69
N SER A 182 6.14 6.43 -11.45
CA SER A 182 4.83 6.64 -10.85
C SER A 182 4.84 7.64 -9.68
N VAL A 183 3.66 7.86 -9.11
CA VAL A 183 3.50 8.54 -7.82
C VAL A 183 2.81 7.58 -6.87
N SER A 184 3.27 7.54 -5.63
CA SER A 184 2.76 6.63 -4.60
C SER A 184 2.08 7.40 -3.47
N VAL A 185 0.91 6.92 -3.03
CA VAL A 185 0.16 7.41 -1.87
C VAL A 185 0.21 6.34 -0.79
N ILE A 186 0.50 6.72 0.46
CA ILE A 186 0.45 5.76 1.59
C ILE A 186 -1.00 5.55 2.03
N SER A 187 -1.35 4.28 2.15
CA SER A 187 -2.58 3.80 2.74
C SER A 187 -2.24 2.90 3.93
N ALA A 188 -2.65 3.26 5.14
CA ALA A 188 -2.69 2.34 6.28
C ALA A 188 -4.12 1.84 6.45
N CYS A 189 -4.33 0.53 6.41
CA CYS A 189 -5.55 -0.09 6.90
C CYS A 189 -5.41 -0.28 8.41
N CYS A 190 -6.50 0.07 9.12
CA CYS A 190 -6.65 -0.04 10.56
C CYS A 190 -6.29 -1.43 11.08
#